data_AF-A0ABD0Q812-F1
#
_entry.id   AF-A0ABD0Q812-F1
#
_cell.length_a   1.000
_cell.length_b   1.000
_cell.length_c   1.000
_cell.angle_alpha   90.00
_cell.angle_beta   90.00
_cell.angle_gamma   90.00
#
_symmetry.space_group_name_H-M   'P 1'
#
loop_
_entity.id
_entity.type
_entity.pdbx_description
1 polymer ?
#
loop_
_entity_poly.entity_id
_entity_poly.type
_entity_poly.pdbx_seq_one_letter_code
_entity_poly.pdbx_strand_id
1 'polypeptide(L)'
;VASQPPVTATQSASVAATLPVPEPMKVDTTRLSRTECNRHITLGLCLYFGQQGHHIRNCPIRPPSPVVSTIQSEVETASLSLLPVTLHTPDCSLSV
;
A
#
# COMPACT_ATOMS: atom_id res chain seq x y z
N VAL A 1 45.81 7.02 40.55
CA VAL A 1 45.25 8.34 40.92
C VAL A 1 44.54 8.87 39.69
N ALA A 2 43.21 8.69 39.62
CA ALA A 2 42.19 9.76 39.77
C ALA A 2 42.17 10.69 38.53
N SER A 3 41.09 11.04 37.82
CA SER A 3 39.63 10.88 37.94
C SER A 3 39.01 11.34 36.59
N GLN A 4 37.74 11.01 36.30
CA GLN A 4 36.93 11.58 35.20
C GLN A 4 36.25 12.94 35.61
N PRO A 5 35.24 13.48 34.87
CA PRO A 5 35.18 14.71 34.04
C PRO A 5 34.35 15.87 34.69
N PRO A 6 33.89 16.96 34.00
CA PRO A 6 32.51 16.93 33.45
C PRO A 6 32.11 17.93 32.30
N VAL A 7 31.17 17.47 31.46
CA VAL A 7 29.89 18.05 30.95
C VAL A 7 29.74 19.44 30.27
N THR A 8 28.96 19.37 29.18
CA THR A 8 27.91 20.29 28.67
C THR A 8 28.28 21.64 28.04
N ALA A 9 27.91 21.76 26.75
CA ALA A 9 26.98 22.81 26.31
C ALA A 9 26.10 22.32 25.16
N THR A 10 24.82 22.12 25.47
CA THR A 10 23.64 22.32 24.64
C THR A 10 23.86 23.06 23.33
N GLN A 11 23.41 22.48 22.21
CA GLN A 11 22.78 23.29 21.18
C GLN A 11 21.63 22.58 20.49
N SER A 12 20.44 23.04 20.90
CA SER A 12 19.25 23.29 20.09
C SER A 12 18.69 22.13 19.29
N ALA A 13 17.65 21.53 19.86
CA ALA A 13 16.61 20.83 19.14
C ALA A 13 16.14 21.68 17.95
N SER A 14 16.64 21.37 16.76
CA SER A 14 15.92 21.65 15.52
C SER A 14 15.01 20.45 15.31
N VAL A 15 13.72 20.65 15.52
CA VAL A 15 12.66 19.81 14.99
C VAL A 15 12.78 19.88 13.46
N ALA A 16 13.74 19.15 12.91
CA ALA A 16 13.76 18.84 11.50
C ALA A 16 12.61 17.86 11.34
N ALA A 17 11.50 18.35 10.77
CA ALA A 17 10.46 17.51 10.23
C ALA A 17 11.15 16.35 9.51
N THR A 18 11.03 15.15 10.07
CA THR A 18 11.53 13.93 9.45
C THR A 18 10.70 13.76 8.20
N LEU A 19 11.10 14.44 7.11
CA LEU A 19 10.67 14.07 5.78
C LEU A 19 10.96 12.57 5.72
N PRO A 20 9.95 11.73 5.45
CA PRO A 20 10.18 10.31 5.37
C PRO A 20 11.28 10.14 4.34
N VAL A 21 12.47 9.77 4.81
CA VAL A 21 13.58 9.38 3.95
C VAL A 21 12.95 8.39 2.99
N PRO A 22 13.00 8.65 1.67
CA PRO A 22 12.52 7.66 0.72
C PRO A 22 13.41 6.45 0.95
N GLU A 23 12.88 5.48 1.70
CA GLU A 23 13.57 4.24 1.95
C GLU A 23 13.99 3.70 0.58
N PRO A 24 15.26 3.34 0.39
CA PRO A 24 15.69 2.76 -0.86
C PRO A 24 14.78 1.56 -1.14
N MET A 25 14.11 1.60 -2.29
CA MET A 25 13.13 0.60 -2.68
C MET A 25 13.76 -0.78 -2.54
N LYS A 26 13.23 -1.60 -1.60
CA LYS A 26 13.64 -2.99 -1.42
C LYS A 26 13.22 -3.78 -2.64
N VAL A 27 14.11 -3.83 -3.63
CA VAL A 27 13.98 -4.62 -4.86
C VAL A 27 14.14 -6.13 -4.60
N ASP A 28 14.51 -6.51 -3.37
CA ASP A 28 14.79 -7.90 -2.96
C ASP A 28 13.57 -8.69 -2.48
N THR A 29 12.41 -8.03 -2.35
CA THR A 29 11.13 -8.70 -2.10
C THR A 29 10.27 -8.56 -3.34
N THR A 30 9.99 -9.67 -4.02
CA THR A 30 9.13 -9.77 -5.22
C THR A 30 7.74 -9.13 -5.05
N ARG A 31 7.36 -8.72 -3.83
CA ARG A 31 6.08 -8.14 -3.47
C ARG A 31 6.28 -6.90 -2.60
N LEU A 32 5.78 -5.76 -3.08
CA LEU A 32 5.67 -4.54 -2.27
C LEU A 32 4.86 -4.80 -0.98
N SER A 33 5.28 -4.17 0.12
CA SER A 33 4.45 -4.05 1.32
C SER A 33 3.11 -3.39 1.00
N ARG A 34 2.05 -3.72 1.74
CA ARG A 34 0.74 -3.07 1.59
C ARG A 34 0.84 -1.55 1.77
N THR A 35 1.69 -1.11 2.70
CA THR A 35 1.93 0.32 2.96
C THR A 35 2.59 1.01 1.77
N GLU A 36 3.63 0.41 1.19
CA GLU A 36 4.33 0.96 0.02
C GLU A 36 3.45 0.95 -1.23
N CYS A 37 2.68 -0.12 -1.43
CA CYS A 37 1.69 -0.18 -2.49
C CYS A 37 0.67 0.96 -2.36
N ASN A 38 0.15 1.20 -1.15
CA ASN A 38 -0.79 2.29 -0.92
C ASN A 38 -0.16 3.67 -1.14
N ARG A 39 1.11 3.84 -0.73
CA ARG A 39 1.87 5.07 -0.98
C ARG A 39 2.03 5.32 -2.47
N HIS A 40 2.44 4.32 -3.25
CA HIS A 40 2.56 4.43 -4.71
C HIS A 40 1.21 4.73 -5.37
N ILE A 41 0.11 4.09 -4.94
CA ILE A 41 -1.25 4.38 -5.44
C ILE A 41 -1.63 5.84 -5.14
N THR A 42 -1.44 6.27 -3.89
CA THR A 42 -1.81 7.62 -3.44
C THR A 42 -1.03 8.70 -4.19
N LEU A 43 0.25 8.43 -4.48
CA LEU A 43 1.14 9.35 -5.18
C LEU A 43 1.15 9.17 -6.71
N GLY A 44 0.37 8.24 -7.26
CA GLY A 44 0.33 7.98 -8.72
C GLY A 44 1.64 7.45 -9.31
N LEU A 45 2.38 6.63 -8.57
CA LEU A 45 3.68 6.08 -8.96
C LEU A 45 3.55 4.67 -9.57
N CYS A 46 4.44 4.28 -10.49
CA CYS A 46 4.54 2.90 -10.99
C CYS A 46 4.72 1.93 -9.81
N LEU A 47 3.88 0.89 -9.71
CA LEU A 47 3.99 -0.15 -8.67
C LEU A 47 5.22 -1.06 -8.84
N TYR A 48 6.01 -0.88 -9.90
CA TYR A 48 7.26 -1.61 -10.11
C TYR A 48 8.48 -0.72 -9.82
N PHE A 49 8.52 0.52 -10.32
CA PHE A 49 9.68 1.43 -10.22
C PHE A 49 9.51 2.60 -9.24
N GLY A 50 8.29 2.88 -8.79
CA GLY A 50 8.01 4.05 -7.95
C GLY A 50 8.21 5.39 -8.64
N GLN A 51 8.22 5.41 -9.97
CA GLN A 51 8.36 6.62 -10.78
C GLN A 51 7.02 7.10 -11.34
N GLN A 52 6.90 8.41 -11.53
CA GLN A 52 5.74 9.03 -12.18
C GLN A 52 5.80 8.81 -13.70
N GLY A 53 4.65 8.96 -14.36
CA GLY A 53 4.54 8.94 -15.82
C GLY A 53 4.15 7.60 -16.45
N HIS A 54 4.11 6.52 -15.67
CA HIS A 54 3.63 5.23 -16.16
C HIS A 54 3.12 4.34 -15.02
N HIS A 55 2.18 3.43 -15.32
CA HIS A 55 1.67 2.43 -14.37
C HIS A 55 2.26 1.04 -14.65
N ILE A 56 2.07 0.09 -13.73
CA ILE A 56 2.61 -1.29 -13.82
C ILE A 56 2.40 -1.96 -15.19
N ARG A 57 1.28 -1.67 -15.86
CA ARG A 57 0.94 -2.20 -17.19
C ARG A 57 1.84 -1.68 -18.30
N ASN A 58 2.40 -0.49 -18.14
CA ASN A 58 3.21 0.23 -19.12
C ASN A 58 4.65 0.46 -18.62
N CYS A 59 5.08 -0.16 -17.52
CA CYS A 59 6.46 0.05 -17.04
C CYS A 59 7.45 -0.59 -18.04
N PRO A 60 8.37 0.19 -18.63
CA PRO A 60 9.17 -0.22 -19.80
C PRO A 60 10.17 -1.33 -19.51
N ILE A 61 10.49 -1.54 -18.24
CA ILE A 61 11.44 -2.55 -17.77
C ILE A 61 10.69 -3.79 -17.27
N ARG A 62 9.34 -3.79 -17.29
CA ARG A 62 8.56 -5.01 -16.99
C ARG A 62 8.88 -6.02 -18.10
N PRO A 63 9.53 -7.15 -17.79
CA PRO A 63 9.76 -8.17 -18.80
C PRO A 63 8.41 -8.60 -19.38
N PRO A 64 8.33 -8.87 -20.70
CA PRO A 64 7.12 -9.41 -21.29
C PRO A 64 6.79 -10.69 -20.53
N SER A 65 5.69 -10.68 -19.79
CA SER A 65 5.30 -11.84 -19.00
C SER A 65 5.14 -12.99 -19.97
N PRO A 66 5.80 -14.15 -19.74
CA PRO A 66 5.51 -15.35 -20.53
C PRO A 66 4.01 -15.55 -20.43
N VAL A 67 3.34 -15.72 -21.58
CA VAL A 67 1.88 -15.79 -21.73
C VAL A 67 1.30 -16.55 -20.54
N VAL A 68 0.87 -15.80 -19.53
CA VAL A 68 0.22 -16.36 -18.36
C VAL A 68 -1.03 -16.96 -18.92
N SER A 69 -1.21 -18.27 -18.74
CA SER A 69 -2.36 -19.03 -19.21
C SER A 69 -3.58 -18.14 -19.11
N THR A 70 -4.07 -17.70 -20.26
CA THR A 70 -5.31 -16.96 -20.34
C THR A 70 -6.37 -17.97 -19.96
N ILE A 71 -6.59 -18.14 -18.65
CA ILE A 71 -7.87 -18.61 -18.17
C ILE A 71 -8.79 -17.48 -18.61
N GLN A 72 -9.39 -17.66 -19.78
CA GLN A 72 -10.61 -16.98 -20.14
C GLN A 72 -11.60 -17.42 -19.07
N SER A 73 -11.53 -16.78 -17.90
CA SER A 73 -12.66 -16.79 -17.00
C SER A 73 -13.67 -16.00 -17.80
N GLU A 74 -14.54 -16.71 -18.52
CA GLU A 74 -15.84 -16.18 -18.89
C GLU A 74 -16.31 -15.48 -17.61
N VAL A 75 -16.48 -14.16 -17.72
CA VAL A 75 -16.93 -13.36 -16.59
C VAL A 75 -18.38 -13.73 -16.42
N GLU A 76 -18.62 -14.92 -15.87
CA GLU A 76 -19.89 -15.34 -15.35
C GLU A 76 -20.01 -14.53 -14.06
N THR A 77 -20.51 -13.30 -14.22
CA THR A 77 -20.98 -12.51 -13.11
C THR A 77 -22.08 -13.33 -12.47
N ALA A 78 -21.73 -14.07 -11.42
CA ALA A 78 -22.72 -14.76 -10.61
C ALA A 78 -23.73 -13.70 -10.17
N SER A 79 -24.99 -13.91 -10.57
CA SER A 79 -26.07 -13.01 -10.19
C SER A 79 -26.20 -13.11 -8.67
N LEU A 80 -25.78 -12.07 -7.97
CA LEU A 80 -25.91 -12.02 -6.52
C LEU A 80 -27.40 -11.87 -6.20
N SER A 81 -28.01 -12.93 -5.66
CA SER A 81 -29.36 -12.87 -5.14
C SER A 81 -29.39 -11.96 -3.91
N LEU A 82 -30.15 -10.87 -3.98
CA LEU A 82 -30.46 -10.06 -2.80
C LEU A 82 -31.51 -10.82 -1.98
N LEU A 83 -31.07 -11.54 -0.95
CA LEU A 83 -31.98 -12.12 0.02
C LEU A 83 -32.44 -11.02 0.99
N PRO A 84 -33.75 -10.78 1.16
CA PRO A 84 -34.25 -9.79 2.11
C PRO A 84 -33.90 -10.22 3.54
N VAL A 85 -33.49 -9.25 4.35
CA VAL A 85 -33.16 -9.48 5.76
C VAL A 85 -34.35 -9.05 6.61
N THR A 86 -34.95 -10.00 7.35
CA THR A 86 -36.06 -9.69 8.26
C THR A 86 -35.51 -9.29 9.62
N LEU A 87 -35.78 -8.05 10.03
CA LEU A 87 -35.48 -7.59 11.39
C LEU A 87 -36.73 -7.76 12.26
N HIS A 88 -36.64 -8.63 13.26
CA HIS A 88 -37.64 -8.73 14.31
C HIS A 88 -37.32 -7.74 15.43
N THR A 89 -38.21 -6.76 15.60
CA THR A 89 -38.29 -5.96 16.81
C THR A 89 -39.55 -6.34 17.57
N PRO A 90 -39.61 -6.19 18.90
CA PRO A 90 -40.72 -6.67 19.72
C PRO A 90 -42.10 -6.06 19.39
N ASP A 91 -42.14 -4.95 18.64
CA ASP A 91 -43.37 -4.25 18.28
C ASP A 91 -43.60 -4.12 16.76
N CYS A 92 -42.61 -4.41 15.92
CA CYS A 92 -42.77 -4.34 14.46
C CYS A 92 -41.76 -5.27 13.74
N SER A 93 -42.23 -5.93 12.68
CA SER A 93 -41.37 -6.69 11.75
C SER A 93 -41.16 -5.84 10.50
N LEU A 94 -39.90 -5.50 10.21
CA LEU A 94 -39.55 -4.68 9.04
C LEU A 94 -38.64 -5.50 8.13
N SER A 95 -39.07 -5.69 6.89
CA SER A 95 -38.29 -6.34 5.84
C SER A 95 -37.61 -5.27 4.99
N VAL A 96 -36.29 -5.35 4.85
CA VAL A 96 -35.46 -4.49 3.99
C VAL A 96 -34.80 -5.32 2.91
#